data_AF-A0A875S846-F1
#
_entry.id   AF-A0A875S846-F1
#
_cell.length_a   1.000
_cell.length_b   1.000
_cell.length_c   1.000
_cell.angle_alpha   90.00
_cell.angle_beta   90.00
_cell.angle_gamma   90.00
#
_symmetry.space_group_name_H-M   'P 1'
#
loop_
_entity.id
_entity.type
_entity.pdbx_description
1 polymer ?
#
loop_
_entity_poly.entity_id
_entity_poly.type
_entity_poly.pdbx_seq_one_letter_code
_entity_poly.pdbx_strand_id
1 'polypeptide(L)'
;MFGAPLARLVKEGCAYMTQSTIHLSPSFCGANKLRGACFYSKSLRGHKGKKRNMHGKKREELFRNGTTRDKEAAQVIIGKARRMNGQGLVKVIKDGEDKGVVSVFECCKELDLDKEGMMIVSKLRKQLGGSQEELVPVIRIVGQQQARKAYSDYLSEQVTRRLKVSNPGLIRKQERGKNNNEENGIAGESGDYKVVRVSWQITSNDLQGQKRHEIESQIKKGENVRIVFDDKNNFDRTHGRRRGNEEELNEMETTKRGKVVKFVEKLIEEELETSYEEEGTVQDKLIFKVKPLQMHSLSKEEKKRMKDTKKTERQEKLRIKTERKREREMEQLKILSVD
;
A
#
# COMPACT_ATOMS: atom_id res chain seq x y z
N MET A 1 -40.76 -24.46 38.92
CA MET A 1 -41.85 -23.49 39.13
C MET A 1 -41.34 -22.38 40.02
N PHE A 2 -41.76 -21.15 39.72
CA PHE A 2 -41.38 -19.86 40.33
C PHE A 2 -39.94 -19.43 40.01
N GLY A 3 -39.65 -18.26 39.44
CA GLY A 3 -40.47 -17.07 39.21
C GLY A 3 -39.57 -15.85 39.43
N ALA A 4 -39.44 -15.02 38.39
CA ALA A 4 -38.69 -13.76 38.22
C ALA A 4 -38.82 -12.74 39.42
N PRO A 5 -38.13 -11.56 39.49
CA PRO A 5 -37.83 -10.69 38.34
C PRO A 5 -36.60 -9.75 38.35
N LEU A 6 -36.41 -9.21 37.13
CA LEU A 6 -35.81 -7.95 36.66
C LEU A 6 -35.27 -6.93 37.67
N ALA A 7 -34.10 -6.38 37.35
CA ALA A 7 -33.78 -4.96 37.59
C ALA A 7 -33.09 -4.33 36.36
N ARG A 8 -33.82 -3.43 35.70
CA ARG A 8 -33.31 -2.41 34.76
C ARG A 8 -32.52 -1.37 35.54
N LEU A 9 -31.40 -0.90 35.00
CA LEU A 9 -30.77 0.34 35.43
C LEU A 9 -30.53 1.24 34.22
N VAL A 10 -31.38 2.27 34.15
CA VAL A 10 -31.31 3.43 33.26
C VAL A 10 -30.84 4.61 34.10
N LYS A 11 -29.79 5.31 33.65
CA LYS A 11 -29.45 6.72 33.95
C LYS A 11 -28.65 7.20 32.74
N GLU A 12 -29.15 8.01 31.81
CA GLU A 12 -29.51 9.44 31.87
C GLU A 12 -28.39 10.39 32.35
N GLY A 13 -28.11 11.38 31.51
CA GLY A 13 -27.41 12.64 31.78
C GLY A 13 -25.95 12.68 31.28
N CYS A 14 -25.47 13.71 30.57
CA CYS A 14 -26.04 14.98 30.14
C CYS A 14 -25.10 15.59 29.06
N ALA A 15 -25.56 16.67 28.43
CA ALA A 15 -24.90 17.61 27.51
C ALA A 15 -23.40 17.89 27.86
N TYR A 16 -22.54 18.29 26.93
CA TYR A 16 -22.49 19.63 26.34
C TYR A 16 -21.92 19.65 24.91
N MET A 17 -22.63 20.40 24.06
CA MET A 17 -22.12 20.95 22.82
C MET A 17 -21.12 22.08 23.13
N THR A 18 -19.98 22.10 22.44
CA THR A 18 -19.32 23.36 22.07
C THR A 18 -18.86 23.25 20.62
N GLN A 19 -19.56 23.99 19.76
CA GLN A 19 -19.13 24.29 18.41
C GLN A 19 -18.00 25.33 18.50
N SER A 20 -16.91 25.09 17.79
CA SER A 20 -15.88 26.11 17.55
C SER A 20 -15.68 26.23 16.05
N THR A 21 -16.48 27.13 15.51
CA THR A 21 -16.43 27.67 14.15
C THR A 21 -15.11 28.43 13.97
N ILE A 22 -14.23 27.99 13.07
CA ILE A 22 -13.14 28.83 12.57
C ILE A 22 -13.42 29.10 11.10
N HIS A 23 -13.99 30.28 10.87
CA HIS A 23 -13.98 30.98 9.60
C HIS A 23 -12.57 31.50 9.34
N LEU A 24 -11.93 31.08 8.25
CA LEU A 24 -10.92 31.89 7.57
C LEU A 24 -11.21 31.82 6.06
N SER A 25 -11.65 32.96 5.55
CA SER A 25 -11.95 33.24 4.16
C SER A 25 -10.69 33.28 3.28
N PRO A 26 -10.83 33.05 1.97
CA PRO A 26 -9.73 33.02 1.01
C PRO A 26 -9.40 34.42 0.49
N SER A 27 -8.12 34.80 0.53
CA SER A 27 -7.63 35.98 -0.19
C SER A 27 -7.25 35.59 -1.62
N PHE A 28 -8.12 36.06 -2.52
CA PHE A 28 -7.92 36.16 -3.96
C PHE A 28 -6.99 37.37 -4.25
N CYS A 29 -5.90 37.15 -4.99
CA CYS A 29 -5.10 38.14 -5.73
C CYS A 29 -4.00 37.31 -6.42
N GLY A 30 -3.73 37.32 -7.71
CA GLY A 30 -4.15 38.11 -8.85
C GLY A 30 -3.16 37.73 -9.96
N ALA A 31 -3.66 37.45 -11.16
CA ALA A 31 -2.82 37.12 -12.30
C ALA A 31 -2.12 38.37 -12.86
N ASN A 32 -0.82 38.28 -13.15
CA ASN A 32 -0.13 39.05 -14.20
C ASN A 32 1.21 38.34 -14.48
N LYS A 33 1.41 37.72 -15.65
CA LYS A 33 1.78 38.29 -16.96
C LYS A 33 3.29 38.57 -17.07
N LEU A 34 3.94 37.73 -17.90
CA LEU A 34 5.12 37.97 -18.74
C LEU A 34 6.42 38.48 -18.06
N ARG A 35 7.50 37.70 -18.18
CA ARG A 35 8.68 37.98 -19.05
C ARG A 35 9.85 37.07 -18.66
N GLY A 36 10.50 36.51 -19.67
CA GLY A 36 11.77 35.82 -19.51
C GLY A 36 12.89 36.78 -19.15
N ALA A 37 13.84 36.28 -18.38
CA ALA A 37 15.19 36.82 -18.30
C ALA A 37 16.14 35.69 -17.88
N CYS A 38 16.96 35.25 -18.83
CA CYS A 38 18.21 34.56 -18.55
C CYS A 38 19.07 35.46 -17.66
N PHE A 39 19.37 35.02 -16.45
CA PHE A 39 20.49 35.57 -15.67
C PHE A 39 21.51 34.48 -15.41
N TYR A 40 22.60 34.56 -16.17
CA TYR A 40 23.90 34.00 -15.81
C TYR A 40 24.29 34.53 -14.42
N SER A 41 24.30 33.68 -13.38
CA SER A 41 24.96 34.01 -12.11
C SER A 41 26.33 33.34 -12.09
N LYS A 42 27.35 34.18 -12.23
CA LYS A 42 28.75 33.88 -12.00
C LYS A 42 28.98 33.61 -10.51
N SER A 43 29.79 32.57 -10.24
CA SER A 43 30.83 32.54 -9.20
C SER A 43 30.45 33.04 -7.79
N LEU A 44 30.01 32.11 -6.93
CA LEU A 44 30.26 32.23 -5.49
C LEU A 44 31.49 31.39 -5.14
N ARG A 45 32.55 32.11 -4.77
CA ARG A 45 33.84 31.61 -4.31
C ARG A 45 33.63 30.77 -3.06
N GLY A 46 34.22 29.58 -3.06
CA GLY A 46 34.20 28.66 -1.92
C GLY A 46 34.92 29.26 -0.71
N HIS A 47 34.17 29.59 0.33
CA HIS A 47 34.72 29.72 1.67
C HIS A 47 35.17 28.33 2.14
N LYS A 48 36.47 28.05 2.05
CA LYS A 48 37.12 26.95 2.77
C LYS A 48 37.06 27.24 4.27
N GLY A 49 35.92 26.93 4.88
CA GLY A 49 35.80 26.86 6.34
C GLY A 49 36.78 25.83 6.89
N LYS A 50 37.70 26.27 7.73
CA LYS A 50 38.59 25.41 8.53
C LYS A 50 37.72 24.39 9.27
N LYS A 51 37.78 23.12 8.85
CA LYS A 51 37.23 22.00 9.62
C LYS A 51 37.98 21.93 10.94
N ARG A 52 37.34 22.36 12.02
CA ARG A 52 37.80 22.05 13.38
C ARG A 52 37.75 20.54 13.50
N ASN A 53 38.92 19.90 13.52
CA ASN A 53 39.07 18.52 13.94
C ASN A 53 38.67 18.44 15.42
N MET A 54 37.37 18.25 15.67
CA MET A 54 36.93 17.73 16.96
C MET A 54 37.48 16.31 17.04
N HIS A 55 38.59 16.15 17.77
CA HIS A 55 39.00 14.86 18.28
C HIS A 55 37.79 14.24 18.97
N GLY A 56 37.21 13.23 18.33
CA GLY A 56 36.11 12.46 18.89
C GLY A 56 36.59 11.89 20.22
N LYS A 57 36.01 12.36 21.33
CA LYS A 57 36.07 11.64 22.60
C LYS A 57 35.80 10.17 22.27
N LYS A 58 36.75 9.28 22.56
CA LYS A 58 36.55 7.82 22.50
C LYS A 58 35.19 7.57 23.17
N ARG A 59 34.20 7.15 22.38
CA ARG A 59 32.91 6.70 22.92
C ARG A 59 33.27 5.55 23.85
N GLU A 60 33.12 5.76 25.15
CA GLU A 60 33.21 4.67 26.12
C GLU A 60 32.28 3.56 25.63
N GLU A 61 32.83 2.35 25.50
CA GLU A 61 32.04 1.19 25.11
C GLU A 61 31.04 0.88 26.22
N LEU A 62 29.82 1.38 26.06
CA LEU A 62 28.72 1.20 27.01
C LEU A 62 28.33 -0.27 27.20
N PHE A 63 28.76 -1.16 26.30
CA PHE A 63 28.41 -2.57 26.27
C PHE A 63 29.65 -3.44 26.10
N ARG A 64 29.85 -4.36 27.05
CA ARG A 64 30.94 -5.34 27.00
C ARG A 64 30.64 -6.47 26.01
N ASN A 65 29.40 -6.95 25.98
CA ASN A 65 28.96 -8.10 25.19
C ASN A 65 28.05 -7.71 23.99
N GLY A 66 27.65 -8.67 23.16
CA GLY A 66 26.75 -8.47 22.03
C GLY A 66 27.42 -8.25 20.68
N THR A 67 26.69 -8.58 19.61
CA THR A 67 27.15 -8.30 18.25
C THR A 67 27.08 -6.80 17.93
N THR A 68 27.77 -6.35 16.88
CA THR A 68 27.73 -4.95 16.42
C THR A 68 26.30 -4.46 16.19
N ARG A 69 25.43 -5.32 15.63
CA ARG A 69 24.01 -4.99 15.41
C ARG A 69 23.22 -4.83 16.71
N ASP A 70 23.50 -5.64 17.72
CA ASP A 70 22.81 -5.54 19.02
C ASP A 70 23.22 -4.26 19.74
N LYS A 71 24.51 -3.90 19.69
CA LYS A 71 25.03 -2.64 20.22
C LYS A 71 24.39 -1.43 19.51
N GLU A 72 24.23 -1.47 18.19
CA GLU A 72 23.55 -0.43 17.43
C GLU A 72 22.07 -0.31 17.79
N ALA A 73 21.37 -1.45 17.92
CA ALA A 73 19.96 -1.48 18.33
C ALA A 73 19.78 -0.82 19.70
N ALA A 74 20.61 -1.20 20.68
CA ALA A 74 20.59 -0.61 22.02
C ALA A 74 20.91 0.90 22.00
N GLN A 75 21.89 1.33 21.21
CA GLN A 75 22.21 2.76 21.04
C GLN A 75 21.06 3.57 20.46
N VAL A 76 20.30 3.01 19.50
CA VAL A 76 19.11 3.67 18.97
C VAL A 76 18.05 3.88 20.06
N ILE A 77 17.86 2.89 20.93
CA ILE A 77 16.93 2.98 22.05
C ILE A 77 17.40 4.02 23.07
N ILE A 78 18.68 4.01 23.48
CA ILE A 78 19.26 5.04 24.35
C ILE A 78 19.04 6.43 23.76
N GLY A 79 19.34 6.61 22.47
CA GLY A 79 19.17 7.90 21.78
C GLY A 79 17.71 8.32 21.65
N LYS A 80 16.76 7.38 21.56
CA LYS A 80 15.32 7.68 21.62
C LYS A 80 14.90 8.08 23.04
N ALA A 81 15.32 7.33 24.05
CA ALA A 81 15.00 7.61 25.45
C ALA A 81 15.51 8.99 25.88
N ARG A 82 16.77 9.33 25.55
CA ARG A 82 17.36 10.65 25.86
C ARG A 82 16.71 11.82 25.12
N ARG A 83 16.12 11.57 23.94
CA ARG A 83 15.35 12.60 23.21
C ARG A 83 13.98 12.83 23.83
N MET A 84 13.40 11.82 24.49
CA MET A 84 12.12 11.95 25.19
C MET A 84 12.30 12.56 26.57
N ASN A 85 13.35 12.13 27.29
CA ASN A 85 13.74 12.66 28.58
C ASN A 85 15.21 13.09 28.55
N GLY A 86 15.47 14.39 28.66
CA GLY A 86 16.83 14.94 28.65
C GLY A 86 17.71 14.42 29.79
N GLN A 87 17.11 14.08 30.94
CA GLN A 87 17.80 13.51 32.10
C GLN A 87 18.17 12.03 31.89
N GLY A 88 17.57 11.36 30.91
CA GLY A 88 17.84 9.96 30.61
C GLY A 88 17.26 8.96 31.63
N LEU A 89 16.26 9.37 32.42
CA LEU A 89 15.53 8.49 33.31
C LEU A 89 14.49 7.68 32.55
N VAL A 90 14.43 6.38 32.83
CA VAL A 90 13.57 5.42 32.15
C VAL A 90 12.92 4.49 33.17
N LYS A 91 11.68 4.06 32.89
CA LYS A 91 11.04 3.01 33.69
C LYS A 91 11.35 1.65 33.07
N VAL A 92 11.95 0.74 33.83
CA VAL A 92 12.41 -0.55 33.29
C VAL A 92 11.49 -1.68 33.73
N ILE A 93 11.04 -2.49 32.77
CA ILE A 93 10.26 -3.71 33.02
C ILE A 93 11.10 -4.90 32.55
N LYS A 94 11.39 -5.84 33.46
CA LYS A 94 12.11 -7.08 33.15
C LYS A 94 11.23 -8.25 33.54
N ASP A 95 10.95 -9.15 32.58
CA ASP A 95 10.20 -10.39 32.81
C ASP A 95 8.82 -10.22 33.50
N GLY A 96 8.20 -9.05 33.34
CA GLY A 96 6.91 -8.70 33.95
C GLY A 96 7.03 -7.94 35.27
N GLU A 97 8.22 -7.86 35.85
CA GLU A 97 8.50 -7.10 37.07
C GLU A 97 8.94 -5.67 36.74
N ASP A 98 8.43 -4.73 37.53
CA ASP A 98 8.77 -3.32 37.45
C ASP A 98 10.00 -3.03 38.32
N LYS A 99 11.14 -2.73 37.68
CA LYS A 99 12.38 -2.34 38.37
C LYS A 99 12.38 -0.88 38.81
N GLY A 100 11.30 -0.14 38.56
CA GLY A 100 11.19 1.28 38.90
C GLY A 100 11.86 2.20 37.88
N VAL A 101 12.14 3.44 38.31
CA VAL A 101 12.74 4.49 37.48
C VAL A 101 14.24 4.50 37.71
N VAL A 102 15.00 4.21 36.65
CA VAL A 102 16.46 4.04 36.69
C VAL A 102 17.08 4.86 35.56
N SER A 103 18.37 5.20 35.65
CA SER A 103 19.09 5.81 34.53
C SER A 103 19.23 4.82 33.38
N VAL A 104 19.05 5.28 32.14
CA VAL A 104 19.22 4.43 30.95
C VAL A 104 20.62 3.81 30.88
N PHE A 105 21.64 4.49 31.42
CA PHE A 105 23.02 3.98 31.43
C PHE A 105 23.23 2.87 32.45
N GLU A 106 22.60 2.95 33.61
CA GLU A 106 22.63 1.89 34.62
C GLU A 106 21.95 0.63 34.08
N CYS A 107 20.79 0.80 33.42
CA CYS A 107 20.12 -0.29 32.72
C CYS A 107 21.01 -0.94 31.65
N CYS A 108 21.86 -0.16 30.96
CA CYS A 108 22.77 -0.70 29.94
C CYS A 108 23.96 -1.47 30.53
N LYS A 109 24.42 -1.11 31.73
CA LYS A 109 25.53 -1.79 32.41
C LYS A 109 25.13 -3.19 32.89
N GLU A 110 23.87 -3.36 33.30
CA GLU A 110 23.33 -4.65 33.77
C GLU A 110 22.88 -5.58 32.62
N LEU A 111 22.79 -5.08 31.39
CA LEU A 111 22.21 -5.80 30.28
C LEU A 111 23.25 -6.65 29.54
N ASP A 112 22.95 -7.95 29.40
CA ASP A 112 23.73 -8.86 28.57
C ASP A 112 23.12 -8.95 27.16
N LEU A 113 23.76 -8.29 26.18
CA LEU A 113 23.27 -8.20 24.80
C LEU A 113 23.32 -9.52 24.01
N ASP A 114 24.02 -10.55 24.52
CA ASP A 114 24.04 -11.86 23.88
C ASP A 114 22.74 -12.64 24.09
N LYS A 115 22.00 -12.31 25.16
CA LYS A 115 20.75 -12.99 25.54
C LYS A 115 19.54 -12.05 25.46
N GLU A 116 19.73 -10.82 25.93
CA GLU A 116 18.68 -9.84 26.14
C GLU A 116 18.88 -8.59 25.26
N GLY A 117 17.82 -7.81 25.13
CA GLY A 117 17.83 -6.54 24.42
C GLY A 117 16.76 -5.61 24.98
N MET A 118 16.71 -4.38 24.46
CA MET A 118 15.79 -3.35 24.94
C MET A 118 14.78 -2.96 23.88
N MET A 119 13.55 -2.70 24.31
CA MET A 119 12.49 -2.16 23.47
C MET A 119 11.71 -1.08 24.23
N ILE A 120 11.39 0.04 23.57
CA ILE A 120 10.49 1.05 24.13
C ILE A 120 9.06 0.58 23.87
N VAL A 121 8.28 0.38 24.92
CA VAL A 121 6.89 -0.09 24.82
C VAL A 121 5.89 1.04 24.93
N SER A 122 6.11 1.97 25.87
CA SER A 122 5.18 3.06 26.15
C SER A 122 5.91 4.31 26.64
N LYS A 123 5.15 5.39 26.83
CA LYS A 123 5.61 6.67 27.39
C LYS A 123 4.68 7.03 28.53
N LEU A 124 5.22 7.23 29.72
CA LEU A 124 4.48 7.72 30.87
C LEU A 124 4.69 9.23 31.00
N ARG A 125 3.62 9.99 31.18
CA ARG A 125 3.71 11.39 31.58
C ARG A 125 3.79 11.43 33.10
N LYS A 126 4.87 11.99 33.63
CA LYS A 126 4.98 12.21 35.07
C LYS A 126 5.20 13.70 35.31
N GLN A 127 4.34 14.28 36.15
CA GLN A 127 4.58 15.63 36.67
C GLN A 127 5.62 15.49 37.78
N LEU A 128 6.88 15.83 37.49
CA LEU A 128 7.87 16.07 38.53
C LEU A 128 7.88 17.56 38.84
N GLY A 129 7.50 17.94 40.07
CA GLY A 129 7.73 19.28 40.59
C GLY A 129 6.96 20.41 39.89
N GLY A 130 5.63 20.27 39.78
CA GLY A 130 4.70 21.41 39.73
C GLY A 130 4.51 22.17 38.41
N SER A 131 5.41 22.10 37.42
CA SER A 131 5.27 22.98 36.23
C SER A 131 5.60 22.37 34.87
N GLN A 132 6.24 21.20 34.78
CA GLN A 132 6.55 20.57 33.49
C GLN A 132 6.17 19.07 33.47
N GLU A 133 5.39 18.68 32.47
CA GLU A 133 5.12 17.26 32.17
C GLU A 133 6.35 16.67 31.48
N GLU A 134 7.15 15.88 32.21
CA GLU A 134 8.22 15.11 31.59
C GLU A 134 7.71 13.73 31.12
N LEU A 135 8.15 13.34 29.92
CA LEU A 135 7.85 12.04 29.33
C LEU A 135 8.90 11.03 29.74
N VAL A 136 8.56 10.15 30.69
CA VAL A 136 9.41 9.02 31.10
C VAL A 136 9.13 7.83 30.18
N PRO A 137 10.08 7.42 29.32
CA PRO A 137 9.89 6.26 28.46
C PRO A 137 9.91 4.98 29.29
N VAL A 138 9.04 4.04 28.93
CA VAL A 138 8.98 2.70 29.51
C VAL A 138 9.74 1.75 28.59
N ILE A 139 10.84 1.20 29.10
CA ILE A 139 11.69 0.24 28.42
C ILE A 139 11.39 -1.15 28.96
N ARG A 140 11.11 -2.09 28.07
CA ARG A 140 11.00 -3.51 28.39
C ARG A 140 12.28 -4.21 27.95
N ILE A 141 12.83 -5.02 28.85
CA ILE A 141 13.90 -5.97 28.53
C ILE A 141 13.24 -7.19 27.87
N VAL A 142 13.72 -7.54 26.68
CA VAL A 142 13.17 -8.59 25.81
C VAL A 142 14.28 -9.50 25.33
N GLY A 143 13.94 -10.65 24.76
CA GLY A 143 14.94 -11.54 24.15
C GLY A 143 15.64 -10.89 22.95
N GLN A 144 16.90 -11.29 22.71
CA GLN A 144 17.76 -10.75 21.64
C GLN A 144 17.07 -10.74 20.26
N GLN A 145 16.38 -11.83 19.88
CA GLN A 145 15.70 -11.93 18.59
C GLN A 145 14.58 -10.89 18.42
N GLN A 146 13.83 -10.64 19.50
CA GLN A 146 12.74 -9.66 19.49
C GLN A 146 13.28 -8.23 19.37
N ALA A 147 14.37 -7.93 20.08
CA ALA A 147 15.07 -6.64 19.96
C ALA A 147 15.62 -6.43 18.54
N ARG A 148 16.22 -7.45 17.93
CA ARG A 148 16.71 -7.41 16.54
C ARG A 148 15.58 -7.16 15.54
N LYS A 149 14.46 -7.86 15.69
CA LYS A 149 13.28 -7.65 14.83
C LYS A 149 12.80 -6.20 14.90
N ALA A 150 12.62 -5.66 16.10
CA ALA A 150 12.22 -4.27 16.28
C ALA A 150 13.24 -3.26 15.70
N TYR A 151 14.52 -3.59 15.73
CA TYR A 151 15.56 -2.78 15.10
C TYR A 151 15.49 -2.84 13.56
N SER A 152 15.28 -4.03 12.99
CA SER A 152 15.05 -4.20 11.54
C SER A 152 13.81 -3.44 11.06
N ASP A 153 12.72 -3.48 11.83
CA ASP A 153 11.50 -2.72 11.54
C ASP A 153 11.77 -1.21 11.58
N TYR A 154 12.53 -0.73 12.58
CA TYR A 154 12.95 0.66 12.66
C TYR A 154 13.80 1.10 11.46
N LEU A 155 14.76 0.29 11.01
CA LEU A 155 15.57 0.61 9.82
C LEU A 155 14.69 0.68 8.56
N SER A 156 13.77 -0.28 8.41
CA SER A 156 12.83 -0.32 7.30
C SER A 156 11.92 0.92 7.30
N GLU A 157 11.47 1.36 8.47
CA GLU A 157 10.71 2.60 8.63
C GLU A 157 11.54 3.84 8.26
N GLN A 158 12.82 3.90 8.66
CA GLN A 158 13.71 5.01 8.28
C GLN A 158 13.94 5.07 6.77
N VAL A 159 14.18 3.94 6.12
CA VAL A 159 14.32 3.85 4.66
C VAL A 159 13.02 4.28 3.99
N THR A 160 11.87 3.77 4.45
CA THR A 160 10.55 4.13 3.93
C THR A 160 10.31 5.64 4.07
N ARG A 161 10.62 6.23 5.23
CA ARG A 161 10.46 7.67 5.48
C ARG A 161 11.35 8.50 4.55
N ARG A 162 12.62 8.10 4.35
CA ARG A 162 13.52 8.77 3.40
C ARG A 162 13.05 8.64 1.95
N LEU A 163 12.49 7.50 1.56
CA LEU A 163 11.89 7.29 0.24
C LEU A 163 10.61 8.10 0.06
N LYS A 164 9.77 8.26 1.11
CA LYS A 164 8.58 9.13 1.07
C LYS A 164 8.94 10.58 0.78
N VAL A 165 10.03 11.07 1.37
CA VAL A 165 10.51 12.44 1.16
C VAL A 165 11.16 12.60 -0.22
N SER A 166 11.99 11.64 -0.65
CA SER A 166 12.73 11.75 -1.91
C SER A 166 11.90 11.39 -3.16
N ASN A 167 10.94 10.47 -3.05
CA ASN A 167 10.19 9.92 -4.19
C ASN A 167 8.72 9.63 -3.81
N PRO A 168 7.89 10.68 -3.60
CA PRO A 168 6.50 10.51 -3.16
C PRO A 168 5.62 9.71 -4.16
N GLY A 169 5.96 9.70 -5.45
CA GLY A 169 5.18 9.01 -6.49
C GLY A 169 5.30 7.48 -6.51
N LEU A 170 6.40 6.92 -5.99
CA LEU A 170 6.66 5.47 -6.03
C LEU A 170 5.91 4.73 -4.92
N ILE A 171 5.81 5.33 -3.73
CA ILE A 171 5.14 4.72 -2.58
C ILE A 171 3.62 4.74 -2.73
N ARG A 172 3.05 5.81 -3.33
CA ARG A 172 1.62 5.83 -3.69
C ARG A 172 1.22 4.67 -4.62
N LYS A 173 2.13 4.18 -5.47
CA LYS A 173 1.87 3.02 -6.34
C LYS A 173 1.94 1.70 -5.57
N GLN A 174 2.84 1.57 -4.58
CA GLN A 174 2.95 0.37 -3.75
C GLN A 174 1.84 0.27 -2.70
N GLU A 175 1.45 1.37 -2.05
CA GLU A 175 0.35 1.39 -1.08
C GLU A 175 -0.99 1.06 -1.76
N ARG A 176 -1.24 1.56 -2.99
CA ARG A 176 -2.39 1.15 -3.81
C ARG A 176 -2.39 -0.34 -4.15
N GLY A 177 -1.22 -0.94 -4.38
CA GLY A 177 -1.11 -2.37 -4.68
C GLY A 177 -1.46 -3.28 -3.49
N LYS A 178 -1.20 -2.83 -2.25
CA LYS A 178 -1.58 -3.57 -1.03
C LYS A 178 -3.05 -3.38 -0.67
N ASN A 179 -3.57 -2.15 -0.77
CA ASN A 179 -4.97 -1.89 -0.51
C ASN A 179 -5.89 -2.55 -1.54
N ASN A 180 -5.46 -2.79 -2.77
CA ASN A 180 -6.29 -3.52 -3.74
C ASN A 180 -6.67 -4.95 -3.28
N ASN A 181 -5.95 -5.57 -2.33
CA ASN A 181 -6.34 -6.88 -1.79
C ASN A 181 -7.32 -6.79 -0.60
N GLU A 182 -7.29 -5.72 0.20
CA GLU A 182 -8.22 -5.54 1.34
C GLU A 182 -9.44 -4.67 0.98
N GLU A 183 -9.31 -3.78 0.00
CA GLU A 183 -10.30 -2.75 -0.39
C GLU A 183 -11.22 -3.21 -1.53
N ASN A 184 -11.13 -4.47 -1.96
CA ASN A 184 -12.10 -5.12 -2.85
C ASN A 184 -13.33 -5.69 -2.10
N GLY A 185 -13.69 -5.09 -0.97
CA GLY A 185 -15.04 -4.51 -0.81
C GLY A 185 -16.26 -5.44 -0.81
N ILE A 186 -16.15 -6.69 -0.39
CA ILE A 186 -17.27 -7.41 0.26
C ILE A 186 -16.70 -8.07 1.51
N ALA A 187 -16.82 -7.37 2.64
CA ALA A 187 -16.51 -7.91 3.96
C ALA A 187 -17.37 -9.17 4.18
N GLY A 188 -16.74 -10.34 4.22
CA GLY A 188 -17.42 -11.59 4.54
C GLY A 188 -16.77 -12.86 4.00
N GLU A 189 -15.98 -12.79 2.92
CA GLU A 189 -15.40 -14.00 2.33
C GLU A 189 -13.91 -13.85 2.08
N SER A 190 -13.13 -14.53 2.91
CA SER A 190 -11.68 -14.68 2.83
C SER A 190 -11.27 -15.57 1.65
N GLY A 191 -11.58 -15.14 0.42
CA GLY A 191 -11.13 -15.79 -0.81
C GLY A 191 -10.30 -14.84 -1.66
N ASP A 192 -9.16 -15.32 -2.16
CA ASP A 192 -8.32 -14.64 -3.16
C ASP A 192 -9.04 -14.56 -4.52
N TYR A 193 -10.14 -13.81 -4.60
CA TYR A 193 -10.85 -13.55 -5.85
C TYR A 193 -10.30 -12.32 -6.54
N LYS A 194 -9.98 -12.47 -7.82
CA LYS A 194 -9.63 -11.35 -8.68
C LYS A 194 -10.89 -10.70 -9.23
N VAL A 195 -11.02 -9.40 -9.00
CA VAL A 195 -12.23 -8.68 -9.40
C VAL A 195 -12.09 -8.16 -10.84
N VAL A 196 -13.01 -8.57 -11.72
CA VAL A 196 -13.19 -8.00 -13.06
C VAL A 196 -14.46 -7.16 -13.05
N ARG A 197 -14.30 -5.85 -13.24
CA ARG A 197 -15.41 -4.89 -13.26
C ARG A 197 -15.93 -4.72 -14.69
N VAL A 198 -17.23 -4.85 -14.89
CA VAL A 198 -17.93 -4.71 -16.17
C VAL A 198 -19.03 -3.66 -16.03
N SER A 199 -18.93 -2.56 -16.77
CA SER A 199 -19.95 -1.50 -16.71
C SER A 199 -21.22 -1.91 -17.47
N TRP A 200 -22.40 -1.52 -17.00
CA TRP A 200 -23.64 -1.70 -17.78
C TRP A 200 -23.62 -0.97 -19.14
N GLN A 201 -22.89 0.14 -19.21
CA GLN A 201 -22.70 0.96 -20.42
C GLN A 201 -21.51 0.51 -21.29
N ILE A 202 -21.01 -0.72 -21.10
CA ILE A 202 -19.90 -1.24 -21.91
C ILE A 202 -20.29 -1.39 -23.38
N THR A 203 -19.36 -1.08 -24.29
CA THR A 203 -19.56 -1.31 -25.73
C THR A 203 -19.35 -2.78 -26.06
N SER A 204 -20.06 -3.31 -27.07
CA SER A 204 -19.93 -4.71 -27.49
C SER A 204 -18.49 -5.08 -27.87
N ASN A 205 -17.77 -4.16 -28.52
CA ASN A 205 -16.37 -4.38 -28.91
C ASN A 205 -15.44 -4.51 -27.70
N ASP A 206 -15.64 -3.68 -26.67
CA ASP A 206 -14.85 -3.74 -25.44
C ASP A 206 -15.16 -5.02 -24.63
N LEU A 207 -16.43 -5.42 -24.61
CA LEU A 207 -16.89 -6.65 -23.97
C LEU A 207 -16.28 -7.89 -24.63
N GLN A 208 -16.37 -7.99 -25.97
CA GLN A 208 -15.86 -9.12 -26.75
C GLN A 208 -14.34 -9.18 -26.88
N GLY A 209 -13.67 -8.03 -26.83
CA GLY A 209 -12.22 -7.92 -26.95
C GLY A 209 -11.54 -7.93 -25.59
N GLN A 210 -11.59 -6.79 -24.90
CA GLN A 210 -10.79 -6.55 -23.69
C GLN A 210 -11.31 -7.36 -22.51
N LYS A 211 -12.61 -7.31 -22.22
CA LYS A 211 -13.16 -7.96 -21.01
C LYS A 211 -13.22 -9.47 -21.12
N ARG A 212 -13.60 -10.00 -22.29
CA ARG A 212 -13.47 -11.43 -22.60
C ARG A 212 -12.05 -11.92 -22.35
N HIS A 213 -11.05 -11.25 -22.93
CA HIS A 213 -9.65 -11.65 -22.75
C HIS A 213 -9.18 -11.52 -21.30
N GLU A 214 -9.61 -10.48 -20.59
CA GLU A 214 -9.32 -10.31 -19.17
C GLU A 214 -9.83 -11.51 -18.36
N ILE A 215 -11.12 -11.85 -18.49
CA ILE A 215 -11.77 -12.99 -17.81
C ILE A 215 -11.08 -14.31 -18.17
N GLU A 216 -10.95 -14.59 -19.48
CA GLU A 216 -10.32 -15.80 -20.01
C GLU A 216 -8.89 -15.95 -19.48
N SER A 217 -8.10 -14.86 -19.47
CA SER A 217 -6.71 -14.90 -19.03
C SER A 217 -6.55 -15.17 -17.54
N GLN A 218 -7.50 -14.78 -16.69
CA GLN A 218 -7.43 -15.08 -15.25
C GLN A 218 -7.89 -16.51 -14.98
N ILE A 219 -8.96 -16.95 -15.62
CA ILE A 219 -9.48 -18.32 -15.46
C ILE A 219 -8.45 -19.34 -15.96
N LYS A 220 -7.83 -19.09 -17.12
CA LYS A 220 -6.73 -19.94 -17.64
C LYS A 220 -5.48 -19.97 -16.76
N LYS A 221 -5.29 -19.02 -15.84
CA LYS A 221 -4.19 -19.06 -14.86
C LYS A 221 -4.53 -19.91 -13.64
N GLY A 222 -5.79 -20.33 -13.48
CA GLY A 222 -6.29 -20.99 -12.27
C GLY A 222 -6.56 -20.01 -11.13
N GLU A 223 -6.76 -18.72 -11.40
CA GLU A 223 -7.16 -17.74 -10.39
C GLU A 223 -8.69 -17.74 -10.23
N ASN A 224 -9.21 -17.64 -9.00
CA ASN A 224 -10.63 -17.43 -8.77
C ASN A 224 -11.02 -16.03 -9.24
N VAL A 225 -12.12 -15.88 -9.99
CA VAL A 225 -12.51 -14.61 -10.60
C VAL A 225 -13.88 -14.19 -10.11
N ARG A 226 -14.03 -12.91 -9.75
CA ARG A 226 -15.30 -12.29 -9.42
C ARG A 226 -15.63 -11.23 -10.46
N ILE A 227 -16.63 -11.49 -11.30
CA ILE A 227 -17.09 -10.55 -12.32
C ILE A 227 -18.21 -9.72 -11.71
N VAL A 228 -18.01 -8.40 -11.65
CA VAL A 228 -18.96 -7.48 -11.03
C VAL A 228 -19.53 -6.56 -12.12
N PHE A 229 -20.85 -6.62 -12.28
CA PHE A 229 -21.60 -5.72 -13.13
C PHE A 229 -22.18 -4.58 -12.29
N ASP A 230 -21.87 -3.35 -12.68
CA ASP A 230 -22.34 -2.15 -12.01
C ASP A 230 -22.25 -0.95 -12.96
N ASP A 231 -22.72 0.21 -12.53
CA ASP A 231 -22.49 1.46 -13.24
C ASP A 231 -21.07 1.97 -13.04
N LYS A 232 -20.53 2.65 -14.06
CA LYS A 232 -19.17 3.21 -14.05
C LYS A 232 -18.87 4.08 -12.82
N ASN A 233 -19.88 4.76 -12.31
CA ASN A 233 -19.77 5.69 -11.18
C ASN A 233 -19.83 5.00 -9.80
N ASN A 234 -20.16 3.71 -9.75
CA ASN A 234 -20.43 2.99 -8.50
C ASN A 234 -19.28 2.05 -8.08
N PHE A 235 -18.35 1.76 -9.00
CA PHE A 235 -17.22 0.85 -8.73
C PHE A 235 -16.26 1.29 -7.62
N ASP A 236 -16.16 2.60 -7.34
CA ASP A 236 -15.20 3.17 -6.38
C ASP A 236 -15.80 3.37 -4.98
N ARG A 237 -17.09 3.08 -4.78
CA ARG A 237 -17.76 3.28 -3.49
C ARG A 237 -17.70 2.01 -2.66
N THR A 238 -16.72 1.97 -1.76
CA THR A 238 -16.34 0.80 -0.96
C THR A 238 -17.43 0.26 -0.02
N HIS A 239 -18.46 1.03 0.34
CA HIS A 239 -19.38 0.63 1.43
C HIS A 239 -20.86 1.02 1.28
N GLY A 240 -21.33 1.39 0.10
CA GLY A 240 -22.74 1.71 -0.10
C GLY A 240 -23.37 0.80 -1.13
N ARG A 241 -24.17 -0.19 -0.71
CA ARG A 241 -25.36 -0.51 -1.51
C ARG A 241 -26.13 0.80 -1.60
N ARG A 242 -25.96 1.58 -2.67
CA ARG A 242 -27.13 2.34 -3.12
C ARG A 242 -28.14 1.24 -3.40
N ARG A 243 -29.20 1.16 -2.58
CA ARG A 243 -30.48 0.72 -3.13
C ARG A 243 -30.57 1.50 -4.44
N GLY A 244 -30.55 0.81 -5.57
CA GLY A 244 -30.88 1.47 -6.82
C GLY A 244 -32.15 2.26 -6.55
N ASN A 245 -32.28 3.43 -7.16
CA ASN A 245 -33.62 4.01 -7.24
C ASN A 245 -34.51 2.86 -7.73
N GLU A 246 -35.58 2.55 -7.01
CA GLU A 246 -36.65 1.63 -7.44
C GLU A 246 -37.40 2.21 -8.66
N GLU A 247 -36.72 3.04 -9.47
CA GLU A 247 -37.16 3.42 -10.80
C GLU A 247 -36.96 2.18 -11.66
N GLU A 248 -38.08 1.55 -12.01
CA GLU A 248 -38.12 0.44 -12.95
C GLU A 248 -37.27 0.80 -14.17
N LEU A 249 -36.23 0.00 -14.42
CA LEU A 249 -35.39 0.19 -15.60
C LEU A 249 -36.27 0.14 -16.84
N ASN A 250 -36.05 1.10 -17.75
CA ASN A 250 -36.69 1.11 -19.04
C ASN A 250 -36.44 -0.23 -19.76
N GLU A 251 -37.46 -0.80 -20.42
CA GLU A 251 -37.40 -2.13 -21.07
C GLU A 251 -36.20 -2.27 -22.01
N MET A 252 -35.84 -1.18 -22.69
CA MET A 252 -34.67 -1.12 -23.56
C MET A 252 -33.35 -1.29 -22.80
N GLU A 253 -33.22 -0.73 -21.59
CA GLU A 253 -32.03 -0.89 -20.75
C GLU A 253 -31.94 -2.30 -20.17
N THR A 254 -33.06 -2.84 -19.69
CA THR A 254 -33.14 -4.24 -19.22
C THR A 254 -32.70 -5.21 -20.30
N THR A 255 -33.13 -4.97 -21.55
CA THR A 255 -32.71 -5.78 -22.71
C THR A 255 -31.20 -5.64 -22.99
N LYS A 256 -30.64 -4.44 -22.90
CA LYS A 256 -29.19 -4.21 -23.08
C LYS A 256 -28.38 -4.90 -22.00
N ARG A 257 -28.74 -4.74 -20.73
CA ARG A 257 -28.07 -5.40 -19.60
C ARG A 257 -28.17 -6.92 -19.74
N GLY A 258 -29.33 -7.45 -20.09
CA GLY A 258 -29.53 -8.88 -20.35
C GLY A 258 -28.64 -9.43 -21.46
N LYS A 259 -28.39 -8.66 -22.54
CA LYS A 259 -27.44 -9.07 -23.60
C LYS A 259 -26.00 -9.17 -23.09
N VAL A 260 -25.58 -8.25 -22.21
CA VAL A 260 -24.24 -8.27 -21.60
C VAL A 260 -24.09 -9.48 -20.69
N VAL A 261 -25.08 -9.74 -19.83
CA VAL A 261 -25.09 -10.89 -18.92
C VAL A 261 -25.03 -12.19 -19.71
N LYS A 262 -25.93 -12.39 -20.69
CA LYS A 262 -25.95 -13.57 -21.54
C LYS A 262 -24.64 -13.82 -22.29
N PHE A 263 -23.96 -12.75 -22.71
CA PHE A 263 -22.66 -12.91 -23.35
C PHE A 263 -21.61 -13.47 -22.38
N VAL A 264 -21.60 -12.98 -21.13
CA VAL A 264 -20.66 -13.45 -20.12
C VAL A 264 -21.01 -14.86 -19.63
N GLU A 265 -22.30 -15.19 -19.48
CA GLU A 265 -22.76 -16.56 -19.19
C GLU A 265 -22.27 -17.53 -20.26
N LYS A 266 -22.53 -17.24 -21.54
CA LYS A 266 -22.03 -18.05 -22.66
C LYS A 266 -20.51 -18.19 -22.66
N LEU A 267 -19.78 -17.12 -22.35
CA LEU A 267 -18.33 -17.17 -22.26
C LEU A 267 -17.86 -18.16 -21.17
N ILE A 268 -18.52 -18.16 -20.01
CA ILE A 268 -18.14 -19.01 -18.87
C ILE A 268 -18.55 -20.47 -19.12
N GLU A 269 -19.76 -20.69 -19.64
CA GLU A 269 -20.32 -22.02 -19.86
C GLU A 269 -19.76 -22.70 -21.11
N GLU A 270 -19.75 -22.01 -22.27
CA GLU A 270 -19.40 -22.61 -23.56
C GLU A 270 -17.88 -22.62 -23.82
N GLU A 271 -17.17 -21.54 -23.47
CA GLU A 271 -15.73 -21.43 -23.82
C GLU A 271 -14.79 -21.89 -22.70
N LEU A 272 -15.21 -21.74 -21.44
CA LEU A 272 -14.38 -22.02 -20.28
C LEU A 272 -14.83 -23.25 -19.50
N GLU A 273 -15.99 -23.82 -19.86
CA GLU A 273 -16.57 -25.04 -19.27
C GLU A 273 -16.59 -25.01 -17.72
N THR A 274 -16.76 -23.84 -17.12
CA THR A 274 -16.55 -23.63 -15.68
C THR A 274 -17.85 -23.31 -14.95
N SER A 275 -18.01 -23.80 -13.71
CA SER A 275 -19.15 -23.45 -12.86
C SER A 275 -19.03 -22.04 -12.28
N TYR A 276 -20.14 -21.31 -12.20
CA TYR A 276 -20.22 -20.01 -11.52
C TYR A 276 -21.39 -19.97 -10.52
N GLU A 277 -21.24 -19.13 -9.50
CA GLU A 277 -22.30 -18.76 -8.57
C GLU A 277 -22.74 -17.32 -8.89
N GLU A 278 -24.05 -17.11 -9.08
CA GLU A 278 -24.65 -15.80 -9.33
C GLU A 278 -25.17 -15.19 -8.03
N GLU A 279 -24.80 -13.92 -7.78
CA GLU A 279 -25.31 -13.11 -6.67
C GLU A 279 -25.79 -11.75 -7.18
N GLY A 280 -27.03 -11.39 -6.83
CA GLY A 280 -27.58 -10.05 -7.09
C GLY A 280 -28.68 -10.03 -8.15
N THR A 281 -28.93 -8.84 -8.69
CA THR A 281 -29.98 -8.62 -9.70
C THR A 281 -29.46 -7.72 -10.81
N VAL A 282 -30.00 -7.88 -12.01
CA VAL A 282 -29.66 -7.06 -13.19
C VAL A 282 -30.03 -5.59 -13.00
N GLN A 283 -31.00 -5.30 -12.12
CA GLN A 283 -31.44 -3.94 -11.82
C GLN A 283 -30.40 -3.13 -11.05
N ASP A 284 -29.73 -3.77 -10.09
CA ASP A 284 -28.71 -3.13 -9.26
C ASP A 284 -27.32 -3.61 -9.67
N LYS A 285 -26.76 -4.49 -8.85
CA LYS A 285 -25.42 -5.04 -8.94
C LYS A 285 -25.54 -6.54 -9.12
N LEU A 286 -24.93 -7.03 -10.19
CA LEU A 286 -24.85 -8.46 -10.46
C LEU A 286 -23.40 -8.92 -10.29
N ILE A 287 -23.21 -10.08 -9.69
CA ILE A 287 -21.90 -10.63 -9.39
C ILE A 287 -21.88 -12.09 -9.80
N PHE A 288 -20.90 -12.46 -10.62
CA PHE A 288 -20.57 -13.86 -10.89
C PHE A 288 -19.28 -14.23 -10.16
N LYS A 289 -19.33 -15.25 -9.31
CA LYS A 289 -18.16 -15.89 -8.72
C LYS A 289 -17.80 -17.12 -9.54
N VAL A 290 -16.68 -17.06 -10.23
CA VAL A 290 -16.20 -18.13 -11.12
C VAL A 290 -14.99 -18.81 -10.49
N LYS A 291 -15.08 -20.13 -10.31
CA LYS A 291 -14.00 -20.96 -9.77
C LYS A 291 -13.45 -21.82 -10.90
N PRO A 292 -12.19 -21.62 -11.33
CA PRO A 292 -11.63 -22.39 -12.44
C PRO A 292 -11.65 -23.89 -12.11
N LEU A 293 -12.04 -24.71 -13.08
CA LEU A 293 -11.72 -26.13 -13.04
C LEU A 293 -10.20 -26.27 -12.96
N GLN A 294 -9.69 -27.15 -12.10
CA GLN A 294 -8.26 -27.30 -11.84
C GLN A 294 -7.48 -27.50 -13.15
N MET A 295 -6.97 -26.42 -13.73
CA MET A 295 -6.12 -26.49 -14.89
C MET A 295 -4.72 -26.87 -14.40
N HIS A 296 -4.17 -27.95 -14.97
CA HIS A 296 -2.76 -28.29 -14.80
C HIS A 296 -1.91 -27.04 -15.01
N SER A 297 -1.26 -26.58 -13.95
CA SER A 297 -0.36 -25.44 -14.03
C SER A 297 0.71 -25.75 -15.07
N LEU A 298 0.69 -25.04 -16.21
CA LEU A 298 1.70 -25.21 -17.26
C LEU A 298 3.10 -25.16 -16.64
N SER A 299 3.90 -26.19 -16.92
CA SER A 299 5.27 -26.33 -16.41
C SER A 299 6.08 -25.06 -16.71
N LYS A 300 7.04 -24.74 -15.83
CA LYS A 300 7.97 -23.61 -16.00
C LYS A 300 8.68 -23.64 -17.36
N GLU A 301 8.90 -24.83 -17.91
CA GLU A 301 9.52 -25.06 -19.22
C GLU A 301 8.59 -24.69 -20.38
N GLU A 302 7.30 -24.98 -20.26
CA GLU A 302 6.29 -24.66 -21.27
C GLU A 302 6.06 -23.15 -21.37
N LYS A 303 6.06 -22.47 -20.22
CA LYS A 303 6.05 -21.00 -20.14
C LYS A 303 7.28 -20.36 -20.77
N LYS A 304 8.44 -21.05 -20.73
CA LYS A 304 9.68 -20.59 -21.38
C LYS A 304 9.58 -20.75 -22.90
N ARG A 305 9.14 -21.92 -23.38
CA ARG A 305 8.96 -22.18 -24.82
C ARG A 305 7.99 -21.18 -25.47
N MET A 306 6.86 -20.89 -24.83
CA MET A 306 5.89 -19.89 -25.31
C MET A 306 6.42 -18.45 -25.34
N LYS A 307 7.38 -18.10 -24.46
CA LYS A 307 8.02 -16.77 -24.49
C LYS A 307 9.07 -16.68 -25.58
N ASP A 308 9.79 -17.77 -25.84
CA ASP A 308 10.83 -17.80 -26.86
C ASP A 308 10.23 -17.77 -28.27
N THR A 309 9.13 -18.50 -28.53
CA THR A 309 8.40 -18.41 -29.81
C THR A 309 7.83 -17.01 -30.08
N LYS A 310 7.28 -16.34 -29.06
CA LYS A 310 6.80 -14.95 -29.21
C LYS A 310 7.93 -13.95 -29.45
N LYS A 311 9.15 -14.22 -28.96
CA LYS A 311 10.32 -13.38 -29.21
C LYS A 311 10.82 -13.54 -30.64
N THR A 312 10.91 -14.77 -31.14
CA THR A 312 11.36 -15.05 -32.50
C THR A 312 10.39 -14.44 -33.53
N GLU A 313 9.07 -14.61 -33.36
CA GLU A 313 8.08 -13.99 -34.25
C GLU A 313 8.16 -12.44 -34.27
N ARG A 314 8.42 -11.81 -33.12
CA ARG A 314 8.58 -10.35 -33.06
C ARG A 314 9.84 -9.89 -33.77
N GLN A 315 10.94 -10.64 -33.63
CA GLN A 315 12.20 -10.34 -34.33
C GLN A 315 12.07 -10.54 -35.84
N GLU A 316 11.39 -11.61 -36.27
CA GLU A 316 11.07 -11.88 -37.68
C GLU A 316 10.27 -10.74 -38.31
N LYS A 317 9.19 -10.30 -37.65
CA LYS A 317 8.36 -9.18 -38.11
C LYS A 317 9.13 -7.86 -38.18
N LEU A 318 10.04 -7.62 -37.23
CA LEU A 318 10.91 -6.43 -37.25
C LEU A 318 11.90 -6.50 -38.41
N ARG A 319 12.52 -7.66 -38.64
CA ARG A 319 13.46 -7.89 -39.75
C ARG A 319 12.79 -7.65 -41.11
N ILE A 320 11.61 -8.23 -41.33
CA ILE A 320 10.83 -8.04 -42.55
C ILE A 320 10.48 -6.55 -42.76
N LYS A 321 10.12 -5.83 -41.69
CA LYS A 321 9.84 -4.39 -41.77
C LYS A 321 11.08 -3.57 -42.14
N THR A 322 12.25 -3.90 -41.57
CA THR A 322 13.50 -3.21 -41.90
C THR A 322 13.97 -3.49 -43.32
N GLU A 323 13.80 -4.72 -43.80
CA GLU A 323 14.17 -5.12 -45.16
C GLU A 323 13.30 -4.41 -46.20
N ARG A 324 11.97 -4.44 -46.02
CA ARG A 324 11.04 -3.67 -46.87
C ARG A 324 11.30 -2.16 -46.85
N LYS A 325 11.78 -1.61 -45.73
CA LYS A 325 12.14 -0.19 -45.65
C LYS A 325 13.39 0.11 -46.48
N ARG A 326 14.42 -0.74 -46.37
CA ARG A 326 15.66 -0.61 -47.16
C ARG A 326 15.42 -0.78 -48.65
N GLU A 327 14.55 -1.71 -49.05
CA GLU A 327 14.18 -1.89 -50.46
C GLU A 327 13.53 -0.62 -51.03
N ARG A 328 12.61 0.01 -50.30
CA ARG A 328 12.00 1.28 -50.72
C ARG A 328 13.01 2.43 -50.78
N GLU A 329 13.94 2.51 -49.83
CA GLU A 329 15.01 3.53 -49.82
C GLU A 329 15.97 3.32 -51.01
N MET A 330 16.31 2.07 -51.34
CA MET A 330 17.11 1.71 -52.51
C MET A 330 16.38 1.99 -53.84
N GLU A 331 15.08 1.71 -53.91
CA GLU A 331 14.27 2.02 -55.09
C GLU A 331 14.16 3.53 -55.31
N GLN A 332 13.97 4.31 -54.24
CA GLN A 332 14.02 5.78 -54.30
C GLN A 332 15.40 6.31 -54.74
N LEU A 333 16.50 5.73 -54.25
CA LEU A 333 17.84 6.10 -54.69
C LEU A 333 18.10 5.75 -56.15
N LYS A 334 17.60 4.60 -56.64
CA LYS A 334 17.69 4.23 -58.06
C LYS A 334 16.93 5.19 -58.97
N ILE A 335 15.75 5.65 -58.53
CA ILE A 335 14.97 6.65 -59.28
C ILE A 335 15.71 7.99 -59.33
N LEU A 336 16.42 8.37 -58.26
CA LEU A 336 17.22 9.60 -58.18
C LEU A 336 18.59 9.52 -58.88
N SER A 337 19.09 8.32 -59.22
CA SER A 337 20.40 8.12 -59.86
C SER A 337 20.32 7.89 -61.37
N VAL A 338 19.12 7.88 -61.95
CA VAL A 338 18.91 7.88 -63.41
C VAL A 338 18.73 9.34 -63.84
N ASP A 339 19.85 10.04 -63.99
CA ASP A 339 20.00 11.29 -64.75
C ASP A 339 21.06 11.07 -65.83
#